data_AF-I3RKE3-F1
#
_entry.id   AF-I3RKE3-F1
#
_cell.length_a   1.000
_cell.length_b   1.000
_cell.length_c   1.000
_cell.angle_alpha   90.00
_cell.angle_beta   90.00
_cell.angle_gamma   90.00
#
_symmetry.space_group_name_H-M   'P 1'
#
loop_
_entity.id
_entity.type
_entity.pdbx_description
1 polymer ?
#
loop_
_entity_poly.entity_id
_entity_poly.type
_entity_poly.pdbx_seq_one_letter_code
_entity_poly.pdbx_strand_id
1 'polypeptide(L)'
;MMPDSIDTILQLPQRKLVVAQSDVRLDKQMKNEIFILMVEESRGSAGGRAAGSGHRRVEKIYGFSCDAGKCIKFFEESDQDRVDKFDIPYSAVAMDIRLSDGRPYVVQGIVEPDFVASYRSVISNLK
;
A
#
# COMPACT_ATOMS: atom_id res chain seq x y z
N MET A 1 -7.33 -1.07 -19.05
CA MET A 1 -5.91 -0.67 -18.91
C MET A 1 -5.59 -0.77 -17.43
N MET A 2 -4.73 -1.70 -17.02
CA MET A 2 -4.32 -1.82 -15.62
C MET A 2 -3.44 -0.60 -15.28
N PRO A 3 -3.60 0.06 -14.12
CA PRO A 3 -2.74 1.16 -13.74
C PRO A 3 -1.35 0.63 -13.39
N ASP A 4 -0.36 0.88 -14.25
CA ASP A 4 1.03 0.46 -14.00
C ASP A 4 1.84 1.51 -13.22
N SER A 5 1.40 2.77 -13.23
CA SER A 5 2.08 3.84 -12.49
C SER A 5 1.61 3.90 -11.04
N ILE A 6 2.56 4.17 -10.13
CA ILE A 6 2.27 4.35 -8.71
C ILE A 6 1.29 5.51 -8.47
N ASP A 7 1.42 6.62 -9.23
CA ASP A 7 0.53 7.78 -9.14
C ASP A 7 -0.92 7.37 -9.41
N THR A 8 -1.15 6.59 -10.48
CA THR A 8 -2.50 6.13 -10.82
C THR A 8 -3.08 5.25 -9.72
N ILE A 9 -2.29 4.34 -9.14
CA ILE A 9 -2.75 3.47 -8.05
C ILE A 9 -3.06 4.28 -6.79
N LEU A 10 -2.18 5.22 -6.41
CA LEU A 10 -2.37 6.10 -5.24
C LEU A 10 -3.63 6.98 -5.39
N GLN A 11 -4.00 7.34 -6.61
CA GLN A 11 -5.17 8.17 -6.90
C GLN A 11 -6.47 7.39 -7.15
N LEU A 12 -6.45 6.05 -7.18
CA LEU A 12 -7.69 5.27 -7.27
C LEU A 12 -8.67 5.64 -6.13
N PRO A 13 -9.98 5.69 -6.35
CA PRO A 13 -10.93 6.03 -5.29
C PRO A 13 -11.03 4.95 -4.20
N GLN A 14 -10.59 3.73 -4.51
CA GLN A 14 -10.64 2.60 -3.59
C GLN A 14 -9.75 2.83 -2.36
N ARG A 15 -10.24 2.38 -1.20
CA ARG A 15 -9.48 2.38 0.05
C ARG A 15 -8.15 1.63 -0.11
N LYS A 16 -7.08 2.24 0.38
CA LYS A 16 -5.74 1.65 0.38
C LYS A 16 -4.93 2.05 1.60
N LEU A 17 -3.95 1.23 1.95
CA LEU A 17 -2.95 1.52 2.97
C LEU A 17 -1.57 1.56 2.30
N VAL A 18 -0.84 2.64 2.53
CA VAL A 18 0.51 2.82 2.01
C VAL A 18 1.51 2.50 3.11
N VAL A 19 2.47 1.62 2.82
CA VAL A 19 3.58 1.28 3.71
C VAL A 19 4.85 1.67 2.99
N ALA A 20 5.60 2.61 3.54
CA ALA A 20 6.79 3.15 2.91
C ALA A 20 8.02 3.00 3.79
N GLN A 21 9.18 2.83 3.16
CA GLN A 21 10.47 2.76 3.85
C GLN A 21 10.88 4.15 4.38
N SER A 22 10.56 5.20 3.65
CA SER A 22 10.83 6.59 4.00
C SER A 22 9.68 7.50 3.53
N ASP A 23 9.78 8.81 3.81
CA ASP A 23 8.80 9.79 3.34
C ASP A 23 8.50 9.65 1.83
N VAL A 24 7.22 9.60 1.48
CA VAL A 24 6.80 9.43 0.08
C VAL A 24 6.88 10.77 -0.66
N ARG A 25 7.98 10.94 -1.39
CA ARG A 25 8.27 12.09 -2.24
C ARG A 25 8.65 11.60 -3.64
N LEU A 26 7.66 11.32 -4.48
CA LEU A 26 7.86 10.69 -5.79
C LEU A 26 8.51 11.65 -6.81
N ASP A 27 8.43 12.95 -6.55
CA ASP A 27 9.09 14.03 -7.30
C ASP A 27 10.60 14.13 -7.07
N LYS A 28 11.14 13.40 -6.08
CA LYS A 28 12.54 13.50 -5.66
C LYS A 28 13.36 12.27 -6.05
N GLN A 29 14.67 12.46 -6.11
CA GLN A 29 15.64 11.38 -6.41
C GLN A 29 15.99 10.50 -5.20
N MET A 30 15.14 10.44 -4.16
CA MET A 30 15.42 9.63 -2.99
C MET A 30 14.97 8.21 -3.20
N LYS A 31 15.81 7.26 -2.78
CA LYS A 31 15.44 5.85 -2.75
C LYS A 31 14.31 5.62 -1.75
N ASN A 32 13.27 4.95 -2.20
CA ASN A 32 12.17 4.54 -1.34
C ASN A 32 11.56 3.23 -1.86
N GLU A 33 11.15 2.38 -0.96
CA GLU A 33 10.36 1.20 -1.29
C GLU A 33 8.98 1.37 -0.68
N ILE A 34 7.97 1.19 -1.52
CA ILE A 34 6.59 1.53 -1.18
C ILE A 34 5.71 0.34 -1.53
N PHE A 35 4.92 -0.09 -0.57
CA PHE A 35 3.85 -1.06 -0.75
C PHE A 35 2.49 -0.38 -0.64
N ILE A 36 1.56 -0.80 -1.49
CA ILE A 36 0.18 -0.33 -1.49
C ILE A 36 -0.72 -1.53 -1.32
N LEU A 37 -1.38 -1.62 -0.17
CA LEU A 37 -2.36 -2.65 0.16
C LEU A 37 -3.73 -2.10 -0.23
N MET A 38 -4.34 -2.68 -1.25
CA MET A 38 -5.70 -2.38 -1.66
C MET A 38 -6.66 -3.07 -0.71
N VAL A 39 -7.46 -2.29 0.03
CA VAL A 39 -8.33 -2.81 1.08
C VAL A 39 -9.75 -2.92 0.53
N GLU A 40 -10.40 -4.05 0.78
CA GLU A 40 -11.81 -4.25 0.45
C GLU A 40 -12.67 -3.29 1.30
N GLU A 41 -13.58 -2.57 0.66
CA GLU A 41 -14.60 -1.82 1.38
C GLU A 41 -15.66 -2.79 1.89
N SER A 42 -15.77 -2.93 3.21
CA SER A 42 -16.86 -3.69 3.82
C SER A 42 -18.19 -3.00 3.50
N ARG A 43 -18.92 -3.54 2.53
CA ARG A 43 -20.32 -3.18 2.26
C ARG A 43 -21.21 -3.75 3.37
N GLY A 44 -21.20 -3.11 4.53
CA GLY A 44 -22.18 -3.35 5.59
C GLY A 44 -21.58 -3.46 6.98
N SER A 45 -21.70 -2.38 7.75
CA SER A 45 -22.20 -2.46 9.12
C SER A 45 -22.55 -1.06 9.63
N ALA A 46 -23.63 -0.52 9.08
CA ALA A 46 -24.39 0.54 9.73
C ALA A 46 -25.64 -0.11 10.35
N GLY A 47 -25.52 -0.54 11.60
CA GLY A 47 -26.65 -0.96 12.44
C GLY A 47 -26.97 -2.47 12.41
N GLY A 48 -26.40 -3.22 13.34
CA GLY A 48 -26.84 -4.59 13.62
C GLY A 48 -25.99 -5.24 14.69
N ARG A 49 -26.61 -5.61 15.82
CA ARG A 49 -25.97 -6.22 16.99
C ARG A 49 -25.54 -7.68 16.73
N ALA A 50 -24.61 -7.90 15.81
CA ALA A 50 -23.99 -9.19 15.57
C ALA A 50 -22.48 -9.08 15.78
N ALA A 51 -21.98 -9.81 16.77
CA ALA A 51 -20.57 -10.00 17.03
C ALA A 51 -19.92 -10.71 15.83
N GLY A 52 -18.79 -10.18 15.34
CA GLY A 52 -17.99 -10.81 14.29
C GLY A 52 -17.00 -9.85 13.65
N SER A 53 -15.79 -9.80 14.21
CA SER A 53 -14.54 -9.25 13.68
C SER A 53 -14.60 -8.47 12.35
N GLY A 54 -14.48 -7.14 12.42
CA GLY A 54 -14.23 -6.28 11.26
C GLY A 54 -12.82 -6.51 10.71
N HIS A 55 -12.60 -7.62 10.02
CA HIS A 55 -11.35 -7.88 9.32
C HIS A 55 -11.22 -6.88 8.18
N ARG A 56 -10.19 -6.01 8.25
CA ARG A 56 -9.71 -5.27 7.09
C ARG A 56 -9.15 -6.32 6.13
N ARG A 57 -9.88 -6.68 5.09
CA ARG A 57 -9.39 -7.64 4.09
C ARG A 57 -8.61 -6.89 3.01
N VAL A 58 -7.42 -7.38 2.69
CA VAL A 58 -6.61 -6.86 1.59
C VAL A 58 -6.90 -7.71 0.36
N GLU A 59 -7.32 -7.08 -0.73
CA GLU A 59 -7.63 -7.80 -1.98
C GLU A 59 -6.39 -7.96 -2.87
N LYS A 60 -5.47 -7.00 -2.78
CA LYS A 60 -4.31 -6.92 -3.67
C LYS A 60 -3.20 -6.10 -3.03
N ILE A 61 -1.95 -6.49 -3.30
CA ILE A 61 -0.76 -5.77 -2.86
C ILE A 61 0.08 -5.41 -4.07
N TYR A 62 0.53 -4.16 -4.12
CA TYR A 62 1.54 -3.69 -5.07
C TYR A 62 2.83 -3.34 -4.34
N GLY A 63 3.98 -3.67 -4.93
CA GLY A 63 5.30 -3.26 -4.46
C GLY A 63 6.04 -2.44 -5.51
N PHE A 64 6.53 -1.27 -5.10
CA PHE A 64 7.26 -0.30 -5.92
C PHE A 64 8.64 -0.01 -5.37
N SER A 65 9.64 0.04 -6.24
CA SER A 65 10.96 0.58 -5.93
C SER A 65 11.10 1.91 -6.65
N CYS A 66 11.28 2.96 -5.86
CA CYS A 66 11.45 4.33 -6.33
C CYS A 66 12.91 4.74 -6.20
N ASP A 67 13.52 5.19 -7.29
CA ASP A 67 14.87 5.75 -7.33
C ASP A 67 14.93 6.83 -8.41
N ALA A 68 15.71 7.89 -8.18
CA ALA A 68 15.92 8.97 -9.13
C ALA A 68 14.60 9.58 -9.73
N GLY A 69 13.53 9.68 -8.94
CA GLY A 69 12.24 10.23 -9.38
C GLY A 69 11.43 9.29 -10.29
N LYS A 70 11.79 8.00 -10.35
CA LYS A 70 11.07 6.97 -11.09
C LYS A 70 10.72 5.82 -10.16
N CYS A 71 9.47 5.38 -10.21
CA CYS A 71 8.99 4.23 -9.47
C CYS A 71 8.66 3.08 -10.40
N ILE A 72 9.28 1.92 -10.17
CA ILE A 72 9.08 0.71 -10.94
C ILE A 72 8.34 -0.30 -10.07
N LYS A 73 7.20 -0.79 -10.56
CA LYS A 73 6.48 -1.91 -9.93
C LYS A 73 7.31 -3.17 -10.07
N PHE A 74 7.67 -3.80 -8.94
CA PHE A 74 8.43 -5.05 -8.93
C PHE A 74 7.61 -6.23 -8.38
N PHE A 75 6.46 -5.95 -7.77
CA PHE A 75 5.60 -6.96 -7.16
C PHE A 75 4.13 -6.59 -7.33
N GLU A 76 3.31 -7.59 -7.65
CA GLU A 76 1.85 -7.52 -7.66
C GLU A 76 1.35 -8.91 -7.26
N GLU A 77 0.46 -8.97 -6.26
CA GLU A 77 -0.16 -10.21 -5.81
C GLU A 77 -1.63 -9.96 -5.44
N SER A 78 -2.49 -10.88 -5.86
CA SER A 78 -3.94 -10.85 -5.61
C SER A 78 -4.51 -12.20 -5.19
N ASP A 79 -3.71 -13.27 -5.25
CA ASP A 79 -4.05 -14.55 -4.66
C ASP A 79 -4.19 -14.39 -3.14
N GLN A 80 -5.38 -14.69 -2.61
CA GLN A 80 -5.73 -14.39 -1.22
C GLN A 80 -4.88 -15.19 -0.22
N ASP A 81 -4.53 -16.44 -0.53
CA ASP A 81 -3.69 -17.27 0.35
C ASP A 81 -2.26 -16.70 0.48
N ARG A 82 -1.82 -15.93 -0.52
CA ARG A 82 -0.54 -15.23 -0.52
C ARG A 82 -0.63 -13.83 0.07
N VAL A 83 -1.70 -13.10 -0.22
CA VAL A 83 -1.96 -11.76 0.33
C VAL A 83 -2.12 -11.81 1.85
N ASP A 84 -2.79 -12.85 2.38
CA ASP A 84 -3.01 -13.02 3.82
C ASP A 84 -1.72 -13.28 4.62
N LYS A 85 -0.58 -13.51 3.94
CA LYS A 85 0.75 -13.62 4.58
C LYS A 85 1.38 -12.26 4.91
N PHE A 86 0.79 -11.17 4.43
CA PHE A 86 1.30 -9.81 4.69
C PHE A 86 0.57 -9.19 5.89
N ASP A 87 1.34 -8.75 6.87
CA ASP A 87 0.79 -8.05 8.04
C ASP A 87 0.16 -6.71 7.66
N ILE A 88 -1.00 -6.39 8.20
CA ILE A 88 -1.67 -5.10 7.97
C ILE A 88 -1.30 -4.14 9.11
N PRO A 89 -0.71 -2.97 8.83
CA PRO A 89 -0.35 -2.01 9.88
C PRO A 89 -1.61 -1.40 10.52
N TYR A 90 -1.72 -1.53 11.84
CA TYR A 90 -2.85 -0.98 12.61
C TYR A 90 -2.71 0.50 12.95
N SER A 91 -1.49 1.04 12.87
CA SER A 91 -1.10 2.42 13.20
C SER A 91 -1.14 3.39 12.02
N ALA A 92 -1.76 3.00 10.89
CA ALA A 92 -1.80 3.83 9.69
C ALA A 92 -2.57 5.15 9.90
N VAL A 93 -1.92 6.26 9.60
CA VAL A 93 -2.44 7.64 9.76
C VAL A 93 -2.66 8.31 8.40
N ALA A 94 -3.25 9.52 8.40
CA ALA A 94 -3.19 10.38 7.23
C ALA A 94 -1.75 10.83 7.00
N MET A 95 -1.20 10.53 5.82
CA MET A 95 0.18 10.77 5.45
C MET A 95 0.25 11.69 4.23
N ASP A 96 0.95 12.81 4.39
CA ASP A 96 1.20 13.77 3.31
C ASP A 96 2.30 13.29 2.38
N ILE A 97 1.95 13.08 1.11
CA ILE A 97 2.85 12.60 0.07
C ILE A 97 3.01 13.64 -1.04
N ARG A 98 4.04 13.46 -1.88
CA ARG A 98 4.13 14.16 -3.17
C ARG A 98 4.09 13.16 -4.31
N LEU A 99 3.22 13.42 -5.27
CA LEU A 99 3.10 12.64 -6.50
C LEU A 99 4.28 12.92 -7.44
N SER A 100 4.39 12.13 -8.51
CA SER A 100 5.53 12.23 -9.44
C SER A 100 5.55 13.58 -10.19
N ASP A 101 4.39 14.25 -10.30
CA ASP A 101 4.26 15.62 -10.84
C ASP A 101 4.51 16.73 -9.81
N GLY A 102 4.90 16.38 -8.58
CA GLY A 102 5.19 17.32 -7.50
C GLY A 102 3.95 17.81 -6.73
N ARG A 103 2.73 17.43 -7.14
CA ARG A 103 1.52 17.85 -6.42
C ARG A 103 1.45 17.19 -5.03
N PRO A 104 1.03 17.94 -3.99
CA PRO A 104 0.74 17.36 -2.69
C PRO A 104 -0.50 16.47 -2.77
N TYR A 105 -0.50 15.36 -2.03
CA TYR A 105 -1.61 14.43 -1.93
C TYR A 105 -1.63 13.77 -0.55
N VAL A 106 -2.78 13.25 -0.13
CA VAL A 106 -2.95 12.61 1.18
C VAL A 106 -3.42 11.17 0.99
N VAL A 107 -2.76 10.25 1.67
CA VAL A 107 -3.12 8.82 1.69
C VAL A 107 -3.20 8.32 3.12
N GLN A 108 -3.86 7.19 3.35
CA GLN A 108 -3.73 6.47 4.61
C GLN A 108 -2.47 5.60 4.54
N GLY A 109 -1.58 5.70 5.53
CA GLY A 109 -0.34 4.92 5.52
C GLY A 109 0.57 5.10 6.73
N ILE A 110 1.75 4.52 6.63
CA ILE A 110 2.82 4.58 7.62
C ILE A 110 4.19 4.57 6.94
N VAL A 111 5.14 5.27 7.55
CA VAL A 111 6.57 5.18 7.21
C VAL A 111 7.24 4.30 8.26
N GLU A 112 7.49 3.03 7.92
CA GLU A 112 8.07 2.05 8.84
C GLU A 112 8.96 1.06 8.07
N PRO A 113 10.30 1.26 8.08
CA PRO A 113 11.26 0.41 7.37
C PRO A 113 11.14 -1.08 7.72
N ASP A 114 10.79 -1.41 8.96
CA ASP A 114 10.70 -2.79 9.43
C ASP A 114 9.51 -3.54 8.79
N PHE A 115 8.38 -2.87 8.54
CA PHE A 115 7.29 -3.44 7.75
C PHE A 115 7.71 -3.72 6.32
N VAL A 116 8.44 -2.79 5.70
CA VAL A 116 8.97 -2.96 4.34
C VAL A 116 9.93 -4.16 4.27
N ALA A 117 10.82 -4.30 5.24
CA ALA A 117 11.72 -5.45 5.34
C ALA A 117 10.96 -6.77 5.54
N SER A 118 9.92 -6.77 6.38
CA SER A 118 9.04 -7.92 6.58
C SER A 118 8.37 -8.36 5.26
N TYR A 119 7.79 -7.41 4.52
CA TYR A 119 7.16 -7.70 3.23
C TYR A 119 8.15 -8.22 2.19
N ARG A 120 9.38 -7.69 2.15
CA ARG A 120 10.46 -8.23 1.30
C ARG A 120 10.79 -9.69 1.64
N SER A 121 10.76 -10.05 2.92
CA SER A 121 10.97 -11.42 3.38
C SER A 121 9.83 -12.33 2.91
N VAL A 122 8.57 -11.91 3.10
CA VAL A 122 7.38 -12.64 2.58
C VAL A 122 7.51 -12.90 1.08
N ILE A 123 7.82 -11.86 0.29
CA ILE A 123 7.98 -11.98 -1.18
C ILE A 123 9.09 -12.97 -1.55
N SER A 124 10.20 -12.98 -0.81
CA SER A 124 11.30 -13.91 -1.07
C SER A 124 10.92 -15.36 -0.79
N ASN A 125 10.01 -15.59 0.17
CA ASN A 125 9.49 -16.91 0.53
C ASN A 125 8.29 -17.37 -0.30
N LEU A 126 7.73 -16.48 -1.14
CA LEU A 126 6.66 -16.82 -2.10
C LEU A 126 7.20 -17.41 -3.42
N LYS A 127 8.52 -17.35 -3.64
CA LYS A 127 9.20 -17.88 -4.82
C LYS A 127 9.30 -19.39 -4.84
#